data_AF-A0A7I4YQS2-F1
#
_entry.id   AF-A0A7I4YQS2-F1
#
_cell.length_a   1.000
_cell.length_b   1.000
_cell.length_c   1.000
_cell.angle_alpha   90.00
_cell.angle_beta   90.00
_cell.angle_gamma   90.00
#
_symmetry.space_group_name_H-M   'P 1'
#
loop_
_entity.id
_entity.type
_entity.pdbx_description
1 polymer ?
#
loop_
_entity_poly.entity_id
_entity_poly.type
_entity_poly.pdbx_seq_one_letter_code
_entity_poly.pdbx_strand_id
1 'polypeptide(L)'
;MVFRDSEDSALTEQYCIENGVLIATSLYYRLSLFVSLVTSIFSATYTTFFLHRFYNKSPFFHKNLKTLFFSLCICCLAHSIINVAMKVLTPSTLIFIVFYGQSFDGLYLSGRVFPPNTYMSANVLLIALLATNITGLLLTVILHLLTPKRRIRMSLSSKFQSKENMIASTLLFWVSTVQFTALCFSQSVLLYLRIYQRTNPMSLAFKEISDFFNFYTLALPVMSTLYFVKVKQQRIRDIRNHVNMKAIGNDGWTNYSAVIERQWR
;
A
#
# COMPACT_ATOMS: atom_id res chain seq x y z
N MET A 1 28.06 29.17 -35.68
CA MET A 1 27.84 29.32 -34.22
C MET A 1 27.44 27.93 -33.69
N VAL A 2 28.39 26.98 -33.59
CA VAL A 2 28.13 25.54 -33.31
C VAL A 2 29.32 24.91 -32.55
N PHE A 3 29.87 25.60 -31.55
CA PHE A 3 31.03 25.08 -30.78
C PHE A 3 30.84 25.17 -29.25
N ARG A 4 29.64 25.50 -28.76
CA ARG A 4 29.37 25.57 -27.32
C ARG A 4 28.92 24.23 -26.72
N ASP A 5 28.43 23.31 -27.55
CA ASP A 5 27.81 22.07 -27.08
C ASP A 5 28.83 21.01 -26.62
N SER A 6 30.09 21.07 -27.07
CA SER A 6 31.11 20.07 -26.71
C SER A 6 31.73 20.29 -25.33
N GLU A 7 31.73 21.52 -24.82
CA GLU A 7 32.33 21.83 -23.51
C GLU A 7 31.33 21.53 -22.37
N ASP A 8 30.04 21.81 -22.61
CA ASP A 8 28.96 21.49 -21.65
C ASP A 8 28.73 19.97 -21.51
N SER A 9 28.95 19.18 -22.56
CA SER A 9 28.79 17.71 -22.51
C SER A 9 29.86 17.03 -21.65
N ALA A 10 31.13 17.38 -21.83
CA ALA A 10 32.24 16.84 -21.05
C ALA A 10 32.10 17.15 -19.55
N LEU A 11 31.64 18.35 -19.22
CA LEU A 11 31.40 18.79 -17.84
C LEU A 11 30.24 18.03 -17.20
N THR A 12 29.24 17.66 -18.00
CA THR A 12 28.11 16.83 -17.57
C THR A 12 28.52 15.37 -17.34
N GLU A 13 29.40 14.81 -18.18
CA GLU A 13 29.89 13.45 -18.03
C GLU A 13 30.74 13.28 -16.76
N GLN A 14 31.70 14.17 -16.54
CA GLN A 14 32.53 14.14 -15.34
C GLN A 14 31.68 14.32 -14.07
N TYR A 15 30.71 15.24 -14.09
CA TYR A 15 29.75 15.40 -12.99
C TYR A 15 28.96 14.11 -12.72
N CYS A 16 28.51 13.40 -13.75
CA CYS A 16 27.78 12.15 -13.60
C CYS A 16 28.66 11.03 -13.02
N ILE A 17 29.92 10.93 -13.43
CA ILE A 17 30.87 9.95 -12.89
C ILE A 17 31.15 10.25 -11.41
N GLU A 18 31.50 11.49 -11.07
CA GLU A 18 31.82 11.88 -9.69
C GLU A 18 30.63 11.68 -8.75
N ASN A 19 29.44 12.14 -9.14
CA ASN A 19 28.23 11.95 -8.33
C ASN A 19 27.78 10.49 -8.29
N GLY A 20 28.02 9.72 -9.34
CA GLY A 20 27.71 8.29 -9.37
C GLY A 20 28.54 7.48 -8.42
N VAL A 21 29.85 7.73 -8.43
CA VAL A 21 30.75 7.13 -7.46
C VAL A 21 30.37 7.57 -6.05
N LEU A 22 30.08 8.85 -5.81
CA LEU A 22 29.67 9.34 -4.49
C LEU A 22 28.39 8.65 -3.98
N ILE A 23 27.36 8.53 -4.82
CA ILE A 23 26.10 7.90 -4.45
C ILE A 23 26.28 6.39 -4.25
N ALA A 24 26.99 5.71 -5.15
CA ALA A 24 27.21 4.28 -5.07
C ALA A 24 28.14 3.86 -3.91
N THR A 25 29.04 4.75 -3.48
CA THR A 25 29.92 4.52 -2.31
C THR A 25 29.30 4.98 -1.00
N SER A 26 28.30 5.86 -1.05
CA SER A 26 27.58 6.33 0.14
C SER A 26 26.95 5.16 0.90
N LEU A 27 27.41 4.98 2.15
CA LEU A 27 26.87 3.98 3.08
C LEU A 27 25.35 4.14 3.23
N TYR A 28 24.88 5.38 3.25
CA TYR A 28 23.46 5.70 3.41
C TYR A 28 22.59 5.16 2.27
N TYR A 29 23.03 5.32 1.02
CA TYR A 29 22.33 4.79 -0.15
C TYR A 29 22.30 3.25 -0.15
N ARG A 30 23.42 2.61 0.18
CA ARG A 30 23.52 1.14 0.29
C ARG A 30 22.60 0.58 1.37
N LEU A 31 22.60 1.20 2.56
CA LEU A 31 21.69 0.83 3.64
C LEU A 31 20.22 1.03 3.22
N SER A 32 19.92 2.12 2.50
CA SER A 32 18.58 2.39 1.98
C SER A 32 18.10 1.26 1.05
N LEU A 33 18.92 0.90 0.07
CA LEU A 33 18.61 -0.20 -0.85
C LEU A 33 18.46 -1.54 -0.12
N PHE A 34 19.37 -1.83 0.82
CA PHE A 34 19.34 -3.06 1.59
C PHE A 34 18.06 -3.18 2.44
N VAL A 35 17.69 -2.15 3.20
CA VAL A 35 16.48 -2.19 4.02
C VAL A 35 15.23 -2.26 3.13
N SER A 36 15.21 -1.57 1.97
CA SER A 36 14.11 -1.65 1.01
C SER A 36 13.92 -3.07 0.47
N LEU A 37 15.03 -3.73 0.10
CA LEU A 37 15.04 -5.13 -0.35
C LEU A 37 14.55 -6.09 0.74
N VAL A 38 15.11 -6.00 1.95
CA VAL A 38 14.72 -6.85 3.09
C VAL A 38 13.24 -6.68 3.40
N THR A 39 12.75 -5.44 3.39
CA THR A 39 11.33 -5.14 3.63
C THR A 39 10.44 -5.74 2.55
N SER A 40 10.84 -5.65 1.29
CA SER A 40 10.07 -6.23 0.17
C SER A 40 9.97 -7.75 0.27
N ILE A 41 11.10 -8.42 0.56
CA ILE A 41 11.13 -9.88 0.76
C ILE A 41 10.27 -10.28 1.97
N PHE A 42 10.40 -9.58 3.09
CA PHE A 42 9.61 -9.84 4.29
C PHE A 42 8.11 -9.61 4.05
N SER A 43 7.74 -8.56 3.33
CA SER A 43 6.35 -8.27 2.95
C SER A 43 5.76 -9.35 2.06
N ALA A 44 6.49 -9.81 1.05
CA ALA A 44 6.05 -10.88 0.15
C ALA A 44 5.88 -12.22 0.89
N THR A 45 6.87 -12.61 1.69
CA THR A 45 6.86 -13.85 2.48
C THR A 45 5.78 -13.82 3.57
N TYR A 46 5.61 -12.71 4.27
CA TYR A 46 4.55 -12.56 5.27
C TYR A 46 3.16 -12.60 4.63
N THR A 47 2.94 -11.91 3.52
CA THR A 47 1.64 -11.88 2.83
C THR A 47 1.25 -13.27 2.32
N THR A 48 2.20 -14.01 1.73
CA THR A 48 1.97 -15.38 1.24
C THR A 48 1.71 -16.36 2.40
N PHE A 49 2.52 -16.31 3.46
CA PHE A 49 2.29 -17.10 4.67
C PHE A 49 0.92 -16.80 5.28
N PHE A 50 0.56 -15.51 5.35
CA PHE A 50 -0.70 -15.09 5.92
C PHE A 50 -1.89 -15.57 5.09
N LEU A 51 -1.83 -15.40 3.77
CA LEU A 51 -2.83 -15.93 2.83
C LEU A 51 -3.06 -17.42 3.03
N HIS A 52 -1.98 -18.20 3.07
CA HIS A 52 -2.05 -19.64 3.28
C HIS A 52 -2.67 -20.00 4.63
N ARG A 53 -2.22 -19.35 5.72
CA ARG A 53 -2.73 -19.60 7.07
C ARG A 53 -4.20 -19.19 7.22
N PHE A 54 -4.57 -18.04 6.69
CA PHE A 54 -5.93 -17.49 6.81
C PHE A 54 -6.93 -18.30 6.00
N TYR A 55 -6.57 -18.69 4.77
CA TYR A 55 -7.44 -19.48 3.90
C TYR A 55 -7.71 -20.87 4.48
N ASN A 56 -6.65 -21.57 4.92
CA ASN A 56 -6.76 -22.96 5.36
C ASN A 56 -7.24 -23.13 6.81
N LYS A 57 -6.88 -22.23 7.74
CA LYS A 57 -7.11 -22.46 9.19
C LYS A 57 -8.21 -21.63 9.83
N SER A 58 -8.94 -20.81 9.07
CA SER A 58 -9.98 -19.94 9.64
C SER A 58 -11.40 -20.40 9.28
N PRO A 59 -11.98 -21.41 9.95
CA PRO A 59 -13.35 -21.86 9.70
C PRO A 59 -14.41 -20.83 10.13
N PHE A 60 -14.03 -19.83 10.93
CA PHE A 60 -14.94 -18.92 11.62
C PHE A 60 -15.52 -17.79 10.77
N PHE A 61 -14.96 -17.52 9.60
CA PHE A 61 -15.41 -16.43 8.74
C PHE A 61 -16.36 -16.94 7.66
N HIS A 62 -17.47 -16.23 7.49
CA HIS A 62 -18.41 -16.47 6.42
C HIS A 62 -17.70 -16.36 5.06
N LYS A 63 -18.18 -17.13 4.05
CA LYS A 63 -17.56 -17.18 2.72
C LYS A 63 -17.34 -15.78 2.13
N ASN A 64 -18.29 -14.86 2.33
CA ASN A 64 -18.20 -13.49 1.82
C ASN A 64 -17.01 -12.70 2.37
N LEU A 65 -16.75 -12.80 3.69
CA LEU A 65 -15.63 -12.09 4.31
C LEU A 65 -14.29 -12.71 3.90
N LYS A 66 -14.25 -14.04 3.69
CA LYS A 66 -13.08 -14.71 3.11
C LYS A 66 -12.81 -14.22 1.69
N THR A 67 -13.84 -14.13 0.84
CA THR A 67 -13.70 -13.63 -0.54
C THR A 67 -13.25 -12.17 -0.57
N LEU A 68 -13.81 -11.31 0.29
CA LEU A 68 -13.42 -9.91 0.36
C LEU A 68 -11.97 -9.75 0.83
N PHE A 69 -11.56 -10.49 1.85
CA PHE A 69 -10.19 -10.47 2.33
C PHE A 69 -9.19 -11.04 1.31
N PHE A 70 -9.55 -12.14 0.65
CA PHE A 70 -8.76 -12.73 -0.41
C PHE A 70 -8.61 -11.79 -1.61
N SER A 71 -9.69 -11.12 -2.01
CA SER A 71 -9.66 -10.07 -3.03
C SER A 71 -8.74 -8.92 -2.64
N LEU A 72 -8.81 -8.46 -1.39
CA LEU A 72 -7.89 -7.43 -0.87
C LEU A 72 -6.43 -7.89 -0.95
N CYS A 73 -6.13 -9.13 -0.55
CA CYS A 73 -4.78 -9.66 -0.61
C CYS A 73 -4.28 -9.85 -2.04
N ILE A 74 -5.13 -10.33 -2.96
CA ILE A 74 -4.81 -10.38 -4.39
C ILE A 74 -4.54 -8.98 -4.90
N CYS A 75 -5.36 -8.00 -4.54
CA CYS A 75 -5.17 -6.60 -4.93
C CYS A 75 -3.83 -6.06 -4.39
N CYS A 76 -3.48 -6.32 -3.12
CA CYS A 76 -2.18 -5.95 -2.56
C CYS A 76 -1.01 -6.65 -3.26
N LEU A 77 -1.14 -7.94 -3.58
CA LEU A 77 -0.13 -8.72 -4.28
C LEU A 77 0.03 -8.24 -5.73
N ALA A 78 -1.07 -8.02 -6.43
CA ALA A 78 -1.09 -7.45 -7.78
C ALA A 78 -0.49 -6.04 -7.77
N HIS A 79 -0.84 -5.19 -6.79
CA HIS A 79 -0.25 -3.86 -6.64
C HIS A 79 1.25 -3.93 -6.34
N SER A 80 1.70 -4.89 -5.53
CA SER A 80 3.13 -5.12 -5.29
C SER A 80 3.85 -5.57 -6.56
N ILE A 81 3.28 -6.50 -7.34
CA ILE A 81 3.83 -6.95 -8.62
C ILE A 81 3.85 -5.80 -9.62
N ILE A 82 2.75 -5.05 -9.75
CA ILE A 82 2.66 -3.87 -10.61
C ILE A 82 3.67 -2.83 -10.18
N ASN A 83 3.88 -2.59 -8.88
CA ASN A 83 4.91 -1.66 -8.41
C ASN A 83 6.31 -2.13 -8.79
N VAL A 84 6.63 -3.42 -8.64
CA VAL A 84 7.92 -3.98 -9.07
C VAL A 84 8.06 -3.86 -10.58
N ALA A 85 7.03 -4.25 -11.32
CA ALA A 85 6.99 -4.15 -12.77
C ALA A 85 7.12 -2.69 -13.22
N MET A 86 6.42 -1.74 -12.60
CA MET A 86 6.55 -0.30 -12.88
C MET A 86 7.92 0.22 -12.49
N LYS A 87 8.56 -0.27 -11.42
CA LYS A 87 9.94 0.09 -11.09
C LYS A 87 10.94 -0.39 -12.16
N VAL A 88 10.61 -1.41 -12.94
CA VAL A 88 11.42 -1.91 -14.05
C VAL A 88 11.00 -1.28 -15.39
N LEU A 89 9.71 -1.34 -15.71
CA LEU A 89 9.08 -0.84 -16.92
C LEU A 89 9.10 0.68 -17.01
N THR A 90 8.93 1.44 -15.92
CA THR A 90 8.99 2.91 -15.98
C THR A 90 10.38 3.36 -16.43
N PRO A 91 11.51 2.91 -15.85
CA PRO A 91 12.81 3.25 -16.41
C PRO A 91 12.98 2.69 -17.82
N SER A 92 12.53 1.48 -18.15
CA SER A 92 12.65 0.94 -19.52
C SER A 92 11.84 1.73 -20.57
N THR A 93 10.59 2.10 -20.26
CA THR A 93 9.70 2.86 -21.16
C THR A 93 10.06 4.33 -21.18
N LEU A 94 10.60 4.88 -20.10
CA LEU A 94 11.16 6.23 -20.09
C LEU A 94 12.45 6.27 -20.88
N ILE A 95 13.31 5.25 -20.76
CA ILE A 95 14.45 5.02 -21.65
C ILE A 95 13.97 4.90 -23.10
N PHE A 96 12.86 4.22 -23.35
CA PHE A 96 12.35 4.09 -24.70
C PHE A 96 11.77 5.41 -25.24
N ILE A 97 10.88 6.10 -24.51
CA ILE A 97 10.13 7.28 -24.97
C ILE A 97 11.00 8.54 -24.99
N VAL A 98 11.79 8.78 -23.93
CA VAL A 98 12.63 9.99 -23.83
C VAL A 98 13.81 9.89 -24.78
N PHE A 99 14.28 8.69 -25.08
CA PHE A 99 15.47 8.47 -25.90
C PHE A 99 15.16 7.86 -27.27
N TYR A 100 13.88 7.81 -27.68
CA TYR A 100 13.52 7.50 -29.06
C TYR A 100 13.95 8.69 -29.95
N GLY A 101 15.13 8.58 -30.55
CA GLY A 101 15.68 9.58 -31.48
C GLY A 101 16.64 10.60 -30.86
N GLN A 102 17.08 10.43 -29.61
CA GLN A 102 18.18 11.24 -29.04
C GLN A 102 19.50 10.44 -29.04
N SER A 103 20.60 11.06 -29.47
CA SER A 103 21.95 10.53 -29.23
C SER A 103 22.22 10.57 -27.73
N PHE A 104 22.57 9.42 -27.14
CA PHE A 104 22.98 9.34 -25.75
C PHE A 104 24.39 9.93 -25.60
N ASP A 105 24.50 11.25 -25.57
CA ASP A 105 25.79 11.92 -25.43
C ASP A 105 26.22 12.05 -23.94
N GLY A 106 25.68 11.22 -23.03
CA GLY A 106 26.03 11.27 -21.61
C GLY A 106 25.49 10.14 -20.72
N LEU A 107 26.16 9.94 -19.58
CA LEU A 107 25.82 8.97 -18.53
C LEU A 107 24.69 9.50 -17.63
N TYR A 108 23.65 8.70 -17.37
CA TYR A 108 22.57 9.03 -16.42
C TYR A 108 22.60 8.12 -15.19
N LEU A 109 22.51 8.73 -14.01
CA LEU A 109 22.69 8.07 -12.71
C LEU A 109 21.56 7.14 -12.28
N SER A 110 20.33 7.41 -12.75
CA SER A 110 19.15 6.62 -12.42
C SER A 110 18.04 6.96 -13.39
N GLY A 111 17.21 5.98 -13.78
CA GLY A 111 16.01 6.22 -14.60
C GLY A 111 14.93 7.06 -13.91
N ARG A 112 15.15 7.47 -12.65
CA ARG A 112 14.34 8.45 -11.91
C ARG A 112 14.86 9.88 -12.03
N VAL A 113 16.05 10.08 -12.59
CA VAL A 113 16.59 11.39 -12.92
C VAL A 113 16.05 11.76 -14.29
N PHE A 114 15.04 12.63 -14.27
CA PHE A 114 14.42 13.15 -15.47
C PHE A 114 15.31 14.22 -16.10
N PRO A 115 15.50 14.22 -17.43
CA PRO A 115 16.19 15.31 -18.09
C PRO A 115 15.44 16.62 -17.86
N PRO A 116 16.15 17.77 -17.85
CA PRO A 116 15.58 19.03 -17.43
C PRO A 116 14.34 19.47 -18.21
N ASN A 117 14.25 19.08 -19.48
CA ASN A 117 13.12 19.42 -20.34
C ASN A 117 11.83 18.66 -19.99
N THR A 118 11.90 17.62 -19.15
CA THR A 118 10.73 16.78 -18.78
C THR A 118 10.18 17.07 -17.39
N TYR A 119 10.74 18.06 -16.66
CA TYR A 119 10.30 18.39 -15.30
C TYR A 119 8.82 18.78 -15.21
N MET A 120 8.31 19.53 -16.20
CA MET A 120 6.91 19.97 -16.20
C MET A 120 5.96 18.78 -16.32
N SER A 121 6.20 17.88 -17.27
CA SER A 121 5.39 16.66 -17.46
C SER A 121 5.43 15.76 -16.23
N ALA A 122 6.62 15.59 -15.63
CA ALA A 122 6.76 14.77 -14.44
C ALA A 122 6.05 15.41 -13.22
N ASN A 123 6.00 16.73 -13.08
CA ASN A 123 5.26 17.39 -12.01
C ASN A 123 3.73 17.27 -12.21
N VAL A 124 3.25 17.41 -13.44
CA VAL A 124 1.84 17.21 -13.78
C VAL A 124 1.40 15.78 -13.41
N LEU A 125 2.23 14.78 -13.72
CA LEU A 125 1.96 13.39 -13.36
C LEU A 125 1.88 13.19 -11.83
N LEU A 126 2.80 13.76 -11.06
CA LEU A 126 2.78 13.66 -9.59
C LEU A 126 1.53 14.33 -9.00
N ILE A 127 1.15 15.50 -9.51
CA ILE A 127 -0.08 16.20 -9.10
C ILE A 127 -1.32 15.37 -9.43
N ALA A 128 -1.39 14.76 -10.62
CA ALA A 128 -2.50 13.91 -11.03
C ALA A 128 -2.63 12.65 -10.15
N LEU A 129 -1.50 12.02 -9.79
CA LEU A 129 -1.47 10.89 -8.85
C LEU A 129 -1.94 11.30 -7.45
N LEU A 130 -1.52 12.48 -6.97
CA LEU A 130 -1.97 13.01 -5.68
C LEU A 130 -3.49 13.27 -5.69
N ALA A 131 -4.02 13.87 -6.75
CA ALA A 131 -5.45 14.13 -6.91
C ALA A 131 -6.28 12.83 -6.95
N THR A 132 -5.77 11.79 -7.62
CA THR A 132 -6.40 10.47 -7.68
C THR A 132 -6.43 9.82 -6.29
N ASN A 133 -5.35 9.91 -5.52
CA ASN A 133 -5.31 9.42 -4.14
C ASN A 133 -6.29 10.15 -3.22
N ILE A 134 -6.42 11.48 -3.35
CA ILE A 134 -7.41 12.28 -2.60
C ILE A 134 -8.83 11.82 -2.94
N THR A 135 -9.12 11.64 -4.23
CA THR A 135 -10.43 11.18 -4.71
C THR A 135 -10.78 9.79 -4.17
N GLY A 136 -9.80 8.88 -4.17
CA GLY A 136 -9.94 7.55 -3.59
C GLY A 136 -10.27 7.61 -2.10
N LEU A 137 -9.54 8.42 -1.32
CA LEU A 137 -9.84 8.59 0.10
C LEU A 137 -11.24 9.16 0.32
N LEU A 138 -11.62 10.22 -0.41
CA LEU A 138 -12.96 10.82 -0.30
C LEU A 138 -14.07 9.79 -0.57
N LEU A 139 -13.91 8.95 -1.59
CA LEU A 139 -14.87 7.89 -1.89
C LEU A 139 -14.98 6.89 -0.73
N THR A 140 -13.87 6.49 -0.12
CA THR A 140 -13.90 5.58 1.04
C THR A 140 -14.53 6.21 2.28
N VAL A 141 -14.31 7.51 2.52
CA VAL A 141 -14.94 8.26 3.61
C VAL A 141 -16.45 8.34 3.38
N ILE A 142 -16.90 8.66 2.16
CA ILE A 142 -18.32 8.69 1.80
C ILE A 142 -18.96 7.32 2.03
N LEU A 143 -18.33 6.23 1.55
CA LEU A 143 -18.81 4.87 1.76
C LEU A 143 -18.92 4.52 3.26
N HIS A 144 -17.93 4.94 4.06
CA HIS A 144 -17.93 4.74 5.50
C HIS A 144 -19.10 5.47 6.18
N LEU A 145 -19.33 6.73 5.83
CA LEU A 145 -20.41 7.56 6.40
C LEU A 145 -21.81 7.12 5.96
N LEU A 146 -21.96 6.55 4.76
CA LEU A 146 -23.26 6.05 4.26
C LEU A 146 -23.65 4.69 4.86
N THR A 147 -22.67 3.91 5.33
CA THR A 147 -22.89 2.58 5.91
C THR A 147 -23.86 2.55 7.10
N PRO A 148 -23.77 3.44 8.12
CA PRO A 148 -24.69 3.41 9.26
C PRO A 148 -26.15 3.75 8.92
N LYS A 149 -26.41 4.53 7.86
CA LYS A 149 -27.77 4.99 7.50
C LYS A 149 -28.66 3.88 6.93
N ARG A 150 -28.12 2.74 6.50
CA ARG A 150 -28.90 1.63 5.88
C ARG A 150 -29.62 0.70 6.89
N ARG A 151 -29.63 1.01 8.20
CA ARG A 151 -30.03 0.07 9.27
C ARG A 151 -31.54 -0.10 9.54
N ILE A 152 -32.42 0.71 8.96
CA ILE A 152 -33.73 0.98 9.61
C ILE A 152 -34.79 -0.15 9.43
N ARG A 153 -34.69 -1.05 8.45
CA ARG A 153 -35.64 -2.18 8.32
C ARG A 153 -35.01 -3.43 7.70
N MET A 154 -34.43 -4.28 8.53
CA MET A 154 -33.69 -5.45 8.06
C MET A 154 -34.04 -6.74 8.82
N SER A 155 -34.33 -7.78 8.03
CA SER A 155 -34.48 -9.19 8.46
C SER A 155 -33.23 -9.70 9.19
N LEU A 156 -33.36 -10.81 9.93
CA LEU A 156 -32.24 -11.39 10.71
C LEU A 156 -31.00 -11.69 9.85
N SER A 157 -31.19 -12.21 8.63
CA SER A 157 -30.10 -12.44 7.66
C SER A 157 -29.41 -11.13 7.25
N SER A 158 -30.19 -10.07 6.98
CA SER A 158 -29.63 -8.77 6.61
C SER A 158 -28.96 -8.05 7.78
N LYS A 159 -29.34 -8.31 9.04
CA LYS A 159 -28.59 -7.85 10.23
C LYS A 159 -27.19 -8.44 10.30
N PHE A 160 -27.03 -9.74 10.00
CA PHE A 160 -25.71 -10.39 9.96
C PHE A 160 -24.86 -9.84 8.82
N GLN A 161 -25.41 -9.77 7.60
CA GLN A 161 -24.72 -9.17 6.46
C GLN A 161 -24.34 -7.71 6.70
N SER A 162 -25.22 -6.93 7.35
CA SER A 162 -24.92 -5.54 7.71
C SER A 162 -23.75 -5.43 8.69
N LYS A 163 -23.67 -6.31 9.71
CA LYS A 163 -22.52 -6.35 10.62
C LYS A 163 -21.22 -6.72 9.89
N GLU A 164 -21.25 -7.70 9.00
CA GLU A 164 -20.08 -8.09 8.20
C GLU A 164 -19.63 -6.95 7.28
N ASN A 165 -20.58 -6.29 6.60
CA ASN A 165 -20.31 -5.13 5.76
C ASN A 165 -19.73 -3.96 6.56
N MET A 166 -20.16 -3.75 7.81
CA MET A 166 -19.61 -2.73 8.69
C MET A 166 -18.15 -3.03 9.07
N ILE A 167 -17.83 -4.28 9.40
CA ILE A 167 -16.46 -4.72 9.69
C ILE A 167 -15.57 -4.53 8.46
N ALA A 168 -16.05 -4.97 7.29
CA ALA A 168 -15.32 -4.82 6.03
C ALA A 168 -15.11 -3.34 5.66
N SER A 169 -16.14 -2.51 5.75
CA SER A 169 -16.05 -1.06 5.49
C SER A 169 -15.09 -0.37 6.45
N THR A 170 -15.11 -0.74 7.74
CA THR A 170 -14.18 -0.18 8.74
C THR A 170 -12.73 -0.57 8.39
N LEU A 171 -12.48 -1.82 8.03
CA LEU A 171 -11.16 -2.27 7.61
C LEU A 171 -10.69 -1.52 6.35
N LEU A 172 -11.55 -1.43 5.32
CA LEU A 172 -11.24 -0.70 4.08
C LEU A 172 -10.92 0.77 4.34
N PHE A 173 -11.65 1.42 5.25
CA PHE A 173 -11.37 2.78 5.67
C PHE A 173 -9.98 2.92 6.30
N TRP A 174 -9.62 2.03 7.23
CA TRP A 174 -8.27 2.03 7.84
C TRP A 174 -7.17 1.78 6.81
N VAL A 175 -7.35 0.80 5.93
CA VAL A 175 -6.41 0.47 4.84
C VAL A 175 -6.21 1.67 3.91
N SER A 176 -7.30 2.29 3.47
CA SER A 176 -7.25 3.46 2.58
C SER A 176 -6.61 4.67 3.26
N THR A 177 -6.90 4.90 4.55
CA THR A 177 -6.30 5.99 5.31
C THR A 177 -4.78 5.82 5.41
N VAL A 178 -4.30 4.62 5.78
CA VAL A 178 -2.86 4.33 5.88
C VAL A 178 -2.17 4.48 4.53
N GLN A 179 -2.77 3.92 3.46
CA GLN A 179 -2.23 4.04 2.11
C GLN A 179 -2.18 5.50 1.64
N PHE A 180 -3.25 6.27 1.87
CA PHE A 180 -3.30 7.69 1.53
C PHE A 180 -2.23 8.47 2.26
N THR A 181 -2.10 8.31 3.58
CA THR A 181 -1.10 9.04 4.37
C THR A 181 0.32 8.73 3.89
N ALA A 182 0.63 7.46 3.63
CA ALA A 182 1.94 7.07 3.14
C ALA A 182 2.26 7.63 1.75
N LEU A 183 1.30 7.54 0.82
CA LEU A 183 1.46 8.07 -0.54
C LEU A 183 1.53 9.59 -0.54
N CYS A 184 0.67 10.27 0.20
CA CYS A 184 0.68 11.73 0.32
C CYS A 184 2.04 12.21 0.82
N PHE A 185 2.55 11.62 1.92
CA PHE A 185 3.85 12.00 2.46
C PHE A 185 5.00 11.73 1.47
N SER A 186 5.03 10.55 0.85
CA SER A 186 6.04 10.20 -0.17
C SER A 186 6.05 11.19 -1.34
N GLN A 187 4.87 11.52 -1.87
CA GLN A 187 4.71 12.45 -2.99
C GLN A 187 5.08 13.89 -2.61
N SER A 188 4.68 14.35 -1.41
CA SER A 188 5.06 15.66 -0.89
C SER A 188 6.57 15.80 -0.72
N VAL A 189 7.25 14.78 -0.17
CA VAL A 189 8.71 14.77 -0.04
C VAL A 189 9.37 14.79 -1.42
N LEU A 190 8.90 13.97 -2.36
CA LEU A 190 9.45 13.91 -3.71
C LEU A 190 9.32 15.26 -4.45
N LEU A 191 8.16 15.91 -4.31
CA LEU A 191 7.90 17.23 -4.88
C LEU A 191 8.76 18.30 -4.22
N TYR A 192 8.89 18.29 -2.88
CA TYR A 192 9.78 19.18 -2.14
C TYR A 192 11.24 19.03 -2.59
N LEU A 193 11.76 17.80 -2.67
CA LEU A 193 13.13 17.53 -3.11
C LEU A 193 13.36 18.01 -4.54
N ARG A 194 12.36 17.90 -5.42
CA ARG A 194 12.47 18.35 -6.81
C ARG A 194 12.46 19.87 -6.94
N ILE A 195 11.63 20.57 -6.17
CA ILE A 195 11.51 22.04 -6.24
C ILE A 195 12.69 22.72 -5.55
N TYR A 196 13.03 22.29 -4.32
CA TYR A 196 13.95 23.03 -3.45
C TYR A 196 15.37 22.45 -3.39
N GLN A 197 15.56 21.15 -3.63
CA GLN A 197 16.85 20.47 -3.46
C GLN A 197 17.46 20.00 -4.79
N ARG A 198 17.18 20.72 -5.89
CA ARG A 198 17.63 20.34 -7.24
C ARG A 198 19.15 20.25 -7.38
N THR A 199 19.89 21.17 -6.75
CA THR A 199 21.35 21.25 -6.83
C THR A 199 22.05 20.33 -5.84
N ASN A 200 21.32 19.72 -4.91
CA ASN A 200 21.91 18.89 -3.88
C ASN A 200 22.23 17.49 -4.44
N PRO A 201 23.50 17.04 -4.42
CA PRO A 201 23.89 15.72 -4.92
C PRO A 201 23.26 14.58 -4.12
N MET A 202 22.92 14.82 -2.84
CA MET A 202 22.24 13.86 -1.98
C MET A 202 20.72 13.77 -2.24
N SER A 203 20.15 14.61 -3.11
CA SER A 203 18.72 14.56 -3.43
C SER A 203 18.29 13.20 -3.97
N LEU A 204 19.17 12.46 -4.66
CA LEU A 204 18.86 11.11 -5.13
C LEU A 204 18.72 10.11 -3.98
N ALA A 205 19.60 10.19 -2.98
CA ALA A 205 19.52 9.34 -1.80
C ALA A 205 18.23 9.62 -1.01
N PHE A 206 17.85 10.89 -0.85
CA PHE A 206 16.58 11.26 -0.22
C PHE A 206 15.35 10.80 -1.00
N LYS A 207 15.42 10.77 -2.35
CA LYS A 207 14.35 10.21 -3.18
C LYS A 207 14.18 8.71 -2.95
N GLU A 208 15.27 7.95 -2.90
CA GLU A 208 15.19 6.52 -2.58
C GLU A 208 14.65 6.26 -1.17
N ILE A 209 14.83 7.21 -0.25
CA ILE A 209 14.27 7.11 1.10
C ILE A 209 12.82 7.54 1.16
N SER A 210 12.39 8.48 0.33
CA SER A 210 10.96 8.75 0.15
C SER A 210 10.22 7.51 -0.38
N ASP A 211 10.95 6.57 -0.98
CA ASP A 211 10.44 5.27 -1.42
C ASP A 211 10.28 4.27 -0.25
N PHE A 212 10.93 4.50 0.90
CA PHE A 212 10.65 3.74 2.12
C PHE A 212 9.22 3.87 2.57
N PHE A 213 8.52 4.96 2.23
CA PHE A 213 7.11 5.08 2.55
C PHE A 213 6.27 3.93 1.98
N ASN A 214 6.77 3.13 1.02
CA ASN A 214 6.20 1.84 0.62
C ASN A 214 6.15 0.77 1.73
N PHE A 215 6.65 1.03 2.94
CA PHE A 215 6.43 0.22 4.14
C PHE A 215 4.96 -0.06 4.42
N TYR A 216 4.04 0.79 3.92
CA TYR A 216 2.61 0.52 4.03
C TYR A 216 2.24 -0.85 3.44
N THR A 217 2.96 -1.35 2.42
CA THR A 217 2.72 -2.68 1.84
C THR A 217 2.83 -3.81 2.86
N LEU A 218 3.73 -3.69 3.85
CA LEU A 218 3.84 -4.61 4.98
C LEU A 218 2.84 -4.27 6.10
N ALA A 219 2.63 -2.97 6.35
CA ALA A 219 1.72 -2.52 7.40
C ALA A 219 0.27 -2.97 7.14
N LEU A 220 -0.19 -2.95 5.88
CA LEU A 220 -1.55 -3.32 5.50
C LEU A 220 -1.95 -4.76 5.90
N PRO A 221 -1.20 -5.82 5.53
CA PRO A 221 -1.53 -7.19 5.93
C PRO A 221 -1.40 -7.38 7.45
N VAL A 222 -0.42 -6.76 8.10
CA VAL A 222 -0.26 -6.82 9.57
C VAL A 222 -1.45 -6.18 10.28
N MET A 223 -1.81 -4.95 9.91
CA MET A 223 -2.96 -4.23 10.48
C MET A 223 -4.26 -4.99 10.26
N SER A 224 -4.46 -5.55 9.06
CA SER A 224 -5.63 -6.38 8.75
C SER A 224 -5.68 -7.61 9.64
N THR A 225 -4.53 -8.28 9.85
CA THR A 225 -4.42 -9.45 10.75
C THR A 225 -4.83 -9.11 12.17
N LEU A 226 -4.24 -8.05 12.73
CA LEU A 226 -4.53 -7.60 14.09
C LEU A 226 -6.01 -7.24 14.25
N TYR A 227 -6.58 -6.56 13.24
CA TYR A 227 -7.98 -6.22 13.20
C TYR A 227 -8.88 -7.46 13.20
N PHE A 228 -8.61 -8.47 12.37
CA PHE A 228 -9.40 -9.70 12.36
C PHE A 228 -9.29 -10.50 13.65
N VAL A 229 -8.11 -10.55 14.28
CA VAL A 229 -7.93 -11.17 15.59
C VAL A 229 -8.79 -10.47 16.63
N LYS A 230 -8.79 -9.12 16.65
CA LYS A 230 -9.61 -8.32 17.56
C LYS A 230 -11.11 -8.56 17.33
N VAL A 231 -11.56 -8.54 16.08
CA VAL A 231 -12.96 -8.81 15.71
C VAL A 231 -13.39 -10.22 16.12
N LYS A 232 -12.52 -11.23 15.93
CA LYS A 232 -12.77 -12.60 16.35
C LYS A 232 -12.93 -12.69 17.88
N GLN A 233 -12.01 -12.10 18.63
CA GLN A 233 -12.07 -12.08 20.10
C GLN A 233 -13.33 -11.38 20.60
N GLN A 234 -13.70 -10.26 19.98
CA GLN A 234 -14.93 -9.54 20.32
C GLN A 234 -16.17 -10.39 20.05
N ARG A 235 -16.24 -11.10 18.91
CA ARG A 235 -17.35 -12.00 18.60
C ARG A 235 -17.48 -13.13 19.62
N ILE A 236 -16.37 -13.74 20.02
CA ILE A 236 -16.36 -14.81 21.04
C ILE A 236 -16.88 -14.26 22.38
N ARG A 237 -16.43 -13.05 22.77
CA ARG A 237 -16.88 -12.38 23.99
C ARG A 237 -18.37 -12.05 23.94
N ASP A 238 -18.87 -11.52 22.83
CA ASP A 238 -20.29 -11.17 22.65
C ASP A 238 -21.19 -12.40 22.72
N ILE A 239 -20.75 -13.51 22.10
CA ILE A 239 -21.44 -14.81 22.19
C ILE A 239 -21.47 -15.25 23.65
N ARG A 240 -20.30 -15.30 24.33
CA ARG A 240 -20.20 -15.72 25.74
C ARG A 240 -21.10 -14.89 26.66
N ASN A 241 -21.15 -13.58 26.47
CA ASN A 241 -22.00 -12.69 27.26
C ASN A 241 -23.50 -12.94 27.00
N HIS A 242 -23.89 -13.15 25.73
CA HIS A 242 -25.27 -13.52 25.39
C HIS A 242 -25.66 -14.90 25.93
N VAL A 243 -24.72 -15.85 25.96
CA VAL A 243 -24.93 -17.18 26.55
C VAL A 243 -25.17 -17.03 28.05
N ASN A 244 -24.27 -16.34 28.75
CA ASN A 244 -24.36 -16.17 30.20
C ASN A 244 -25.64 -15.45 30.63
N MET A 245 -26.16 -14.51 29.83
CA MET A 245 -27.43 -13.85 30.11
C MET A 245 -28.66 -14.74 29.89
N LYS A 246 -28.61 -15.73 28.98
CA LYS A 246 -29.75 -16.60 28.65
C LYS A 246 -29.78 -17.92 29.42
N ALA A 247 -28.66 -18.34 30.00
CA ALA A 247 -28.54 -19.60 30.73
C ALA A 247 -28.73 -19.46 32.25
N ILE A 248 -29.36 -18.39 32.73
CA ILE A 248 -29.72 -18.26 34.16
C ILE A 248 -30.86 -19.25 34.44
N GLY A 249 -30.52 -20.40 35.02
CA GLY A 249 -31.43 -21.52 35.33
C GLY A 249 -31.07 -22.81 34.58
N ASN A 250 -31.32 -23.97 35.21
CA ASN A 250 -30.93 -25.29 34.70
C ASN A 250 -31.57 -25.60 33.31
N ASP A 251 -32.81 -25.14 33.11
CA ASP A 251 -33.56 -25.31 31.86
C ASP A 251 -33.07 -24.39 30.72
N GLY A 252 -32.47 -23.25 31.07
CA GLY A 252 -31.87 -22.34 30.10
C GLY A 252 -30.61 -22.94 29.47
N TRP A 253 -29.84 -23.70 30.25
CA TRP A 253 -28.61 -24.35 29.78
C TRP A 253 -28.88 -25.52 28.81
N THR A 254 -29.83 -26.39 29.13
CA THR A 254 -30.18 -27.57 28.31
C THR A 254 -30.77 -27.18 26.96
N ASN A 255 -31.63 -26.17 26.91
CA ASN A 255 -32.20 -25.70 25.65
C ASN A 255 -31.12 -25.00 24.79
N TYR A 256 -30.15 -24.35 25.44
CA TYR A 256 -29.06 -23.66 24.77
C TYR A 256 -27.99 -24.60 24.22
N SER A 257 -27.59 -25.63 24.97
CA SER A 257 -26.63 -26.65 24.50
C SER A 257 -27.16 -27.36 23.26
N ALA A 258 -28.47 -27.63 23.20
CA ALA A 258 -29.13 -28.22 22.03
C ALA A 258 -29.09 -27.31 20.79
N VAL A 259 -29.27 -25.99 20.96
CA VAL A 259 -29.20 -25.03 19.84
C VAL A 259 -27.77 -24.85 19.34
N ILE A 260 -26.78 -24.82 20.24
CA ILE A 260 -25.36 -24.80 19.86
C ILE A 260 -24.98 -26.09 19.14
N GLU A 261 -25.33 -27.26 19.66
CA GLU A 261 -24.98 -28.52 19.00
C GLU A 261 -25.53 -28.59 17.56
N ARG A 262 -26.70 -27.99 17.31
CA ARG A 262 -27.29 -27.87 15.97
C ARG A 262 -26.62 -26.86 15.04
N GLN A 263 -25.98 -25.82 15.58
CA GLN A 263 -25.30 -24.80 14.76
C GLN A 263 -23.86 -25.17 14.40
N TRP A 264 -23.28 -26.15 15.10
CA TRP A 264 -21.89 -26.56 14.96
C TRP A 264 -21.70 -27.93 14.29
N ARG A 265 -22.78 -28.69 14.07
CA ARG A 265 -22.83 -29.76 13.05
C ARG A 265 -23.06 -29.15 11.67
#